data_AF-A0A8T0J7X6-F1
#
_entry.id   AF-A0A8T0J7X6-F1
#
_cell.length_a   1.000
_cell.length_b   1.000
_cell.length_c   1.000
_cell.angle_alpha   90.00
_cell.angle_beta   90.00
_cell.angle_gamma   90.00
#
_symmetry.space_group_name_H-M   'P 1'
#
loop_
_entity.id
_entity.type
_entity.pdbx_description
1 polymer ?
#
loop_
_entity_poly.entity_id
_entity_poly.type
_entity_poly.pdbx_seq_one_letter_code
_entity_poly.pdbx_strand_id
1 'polypeptide(L)'
;MAKLSSVILGALLLLLVAQCATAARWTSPVRGGCLRRGTRRWTATLVDFGPDGLGLCRRTYANIGGQRFNGANECRQAGRGIIGTFYVNDRTCTRFTDQEAEAVVPVTEEMVTVIEEVVAVTEEVAPVFAPHWGRFHRDGCLRKKRGYRRWTARLLDVGSGNWNATCLRTPATIRRQKFAHPAHCRKNRKGHVIGVFYVRDRTCRRVSDLQEALELEMETVHFEEAALNLQEALAFEVESALEVEDAVNVDENEDVNVEFEAVDVEAEALG
;
A
#
# COMPACT_ATOMS: atom_id res chain seq x y z
N MET A 1 36.62 65.02 -17.64
CA MET A 1 35.28 65.53 -18.00
C MET A 1 34.62 64.55 -18.94
N ALA A 2 33.60 63.87 -18.43
CA ALA A 2 32.96 62.71 -19.02
C ALA A 2 31.75 63.12 -19.87
N LYS A 3 31.70 62.66 -21.11
CA LYS A 3 30.46 62.49 -21.88
C LYS A 3 30.23 60.99 -22.06
N LEU A 4 29.95 60.31 -20.95
CA LEU A 4 29.39 58.96 -21.01
C LEU A 4 27.93 59.10 -21.43
N SER A 5 27.72 58.70 -22.67
CA SER A 5 26.51 58.81 -23.47
C SER A 5 25.25 58.32 -22.74
N SER A 6 24.26 59.20 -22.67
CA SER A 6 22.87 58.93 -22.25
C SER A 6 22.22 57.73 -22.98
N VAL A 7 22.78 57.31 -24.12
CA VAL A 7 22.27 56.19 -24.92
C VAL A 7 22.61 54.84 -24.28
N ILE A 8 23.75 54.72 -23.60
CA ILE A 8 24.16 53.47 -22.94
C ILE A 8 23.32 53.21 -21.69
N LEU A 9 22.99 54.25 -20.92
CA LEU A 9 22.09 54.13 -19.77
C LEU A 9 20.66 53.72 -20.20
N GLY A 10 20.16 54.26 -21.32
CA GLY A 10 18.84 53.91 -21.85
C GLY A 10 18.74 52.45 -22.33
N ALA A 11 19.78 51.94 -23.01
CA ALA A 11 19.83 50.56 -23.45
C ALA A 11 19.99 49.56 -22.28
N LEU A 12 20.76 49.93 -21.24
CA LEU A 12 20.87 49.10 -20.03
C LEU A 12 19.55 49.05 -19.24
N LEU A 13 18.80 50.16 -19.20
CA LEU A 13 17.50 50.21 -18.53
C LEU A 13 16.44 49.39 -19.29
N LEU A 14 16.44 49.40 -20.63
CA LEU A 14 15.56 48.55 -21.44
C LEU A 14 15.87 47.05 -21.33
N LEU A 15 17.14 46.66 -21.13
CA LEU A 15 17.53 45.28 -20.86
C LEU A 15 17.12 44.79 -19.45
N LEU A 16 16.97 45.69 -18.47
CA LEU A 16 16.56 45.35 -17.10
C LEU A 16 15.04 45.13 -16.94
N VAL A 17 14.20 45.71 -17.80
CA VAL A 17 12.72 45.61 -17.66
C VAL A 17 12.14 44.35 -18.36
N ALA A 18 12.90 43.68 -19.23
CA ALA A 18 12.38 42.57 -20.04
C ALA A 18 12.51 41.17 -19.41
N GLN A 19 13.02 41.04 -18.18
CA GLN A 19 13.11 39.75 -17.48
C GLN A 19 12.04 39.64 -16.41
N CYS A 20 10.78 39.80 -16.81
CA CYS A 20 9.69 39.17 -16.07
C CYS A 20 9.83 37.66 -16.27
N ALA A 21 10.69 37.02 -15.47
CA ALA A 21 10.72 35.58 -15.35
C ALA A 21 9.29 35.16 -14.97
N THR A 22 8.58 34.59 -15.93
CA THR A 22 7.23 34.06 -15.72
C THR A 22 7.32 33.10 -14.54
N ALA A 23 6.62 33.43 -13.46
CA ALA A 23 6.65 32.59 -12.27
C ALA A 23 6.02 31.23 -12.60
N ALA A 24 6.68 30.15 -12.20
CA ALA A 24 6.19 28.80 -12.41
C ALA A 24 4.74 28.67 -11.89
N ARG A 25 3.86 28.15 -12.74
CA ARG A 25 2.42 28.04 -12.43
C ARG A 25 1.87 26.72 -12.91
N TRP A 26 0.80 26.29 -12.25
CA TRP A 26 0.07 25.09 -12.63
C TRP A 26 -0.93 25.40 -13.75
N THR A 27 -1.06 24.49 -14.72
CA THR A 27 -2.20 24.48 -15.64
C THR A 27 -3.49 24.15 -14.90
N SER A 28 -4.63 24.26 -15.58
CA SER A 28 -5.92 23.80 -15.06
C SER A 28 -5.82 22.34 -14.59
N PRO A 29 -6.19 22.03 -13.33
CA PRO A 29 -6.07 20.68 -12.80
C PRO A 29 -7.14 19.76 -13.42
N VAL A 30 -6.72 18.56 -13.80
CA VAL A 30 -7.56 17.50 -14.37
C VAL A 30 -7.99 16.55 -13.26
N ARG A 31 -9.29 16.28 -13.18
CA ARG A 31 -9.89 15.38 -12.19
C ARG A 31 -9.60 13.92 -12.56
N GLY A 32 -9.01 13.17 -11.64
CA GLY A 32 -8.76 11.73 -11.78
C GLY A 32 -9.71 10.85 -10.97
N GLY A 33 -9.39 9.57 -10.92
CA GLY A 33 -10.15 8.56 -10.16
C GLY A 33 -10.00 8.66 -8.64
N CYS A 34 -10.89 7.99 -7.92
CA CYS A 34 -10.79 7.81 -6.48
C CYS A 34 -9.62 6.88 -6.12
N LEU A 35 -8.79 7.30 -5.17
CA LEU A 35 -7.66 6.50 -4.68
C LEU A 35 -8.07 5.57 -3.54
N ARG A 36 -8.91 6.10 -2.67
CA ARG A 36 -9.48 5.45 -1.49
C ARG A 36 -10.72 6.24 -1.07
N ARG A 37 -11.47 5.71 -0.11
CA ARG A 37 -12.63 6.41 0.46
C ARG A 37 -12.23 7.81 0.93
N GLY A 38 -12.93 8.82 0.43
CA GLY A 38 -12.69 10.24 0.76
C GLY A 38 -11.49 10.90 0.08
N THR A 39 -10.73 10.23 -0.79
CA THR A 39 -9.56 10.83 -1.46
C THR A 39 -9.60 10.62 -2.98
N ARG A 40 -9.54 11.72 -3.74
CA ARG A 40 -9.46 11.71 -5.21
C ARG A 40 -8.11 12.21 -5.71
N ARG A 41 -7.61 11.61 -6.79
CA ARG A 41 -6.42 12.08 -7.50
C ARG A 41 -6.78 13.24 -8.42
N TRP A 42 -5.95 14.27 -8.44
CA TRP A 42 -5.95 15.33 -9.45
C TRP A 42 -4.55 15.48 -10.04
N THR A 43 -4.45 15.90 -11.31
CA THR A 43 -3.16 16.14 -11.95
C THR A 43 -3.13 17.50 -12.64
N ALA A 44 -2.02 18.21 -12.53
CA ALA A 44 -1.79 19.46 -13.27
C ALA A 44 -0.36 19.49 -13.80
N THR A 45 -0.14 20.18 -14.91
CA THR A 45 1.20 20.36 -15.49
C THR A 45 1.78 21.67 -14.97
N LEU A 46 3.00 21.63 -14.45
CA LEU A 46 3.77 22.83 -14.14
C LEU A 46 4.32 23.38 -15.45
N VAL A 47 4.07 24.66 -15.71
CA VAL A 47 4.57 25.40 -16.88
C VAL A 47 5.36 26.62 -16.43
N ASP A 48 6.08 27.24 -17.35
CA ASP A 48 6.79 28.51 -17.13
C ASP A 48 7.83 28.41 -15.99
N PHE A 49 8.56 27.29 -15.92
CA PHE A 49 9.55 27.03 -14.87
C PHE A 49 10.98 27.02 -15.42
N GLY A 50 11.95 27.38 -14.57
CA GLY A 50 13.38 27.37 -14.90
C GLY A 50 14.01 25.96 -14.87
N PRO A 51 15.34 25.84 -14.79
CA PRO A 51 16.02 24.54 -14.83
C PRO A 51 15.67 23.61 -13.66
N ASP A 52 15.28 24.14 -12.50
CA ASP A 52 14.85 23.37 -11.32
C ASP A 52 13.32 23.15 -11.27
N GLY A 53 12.77 22.54 -12.32
CA GLY A 53 11.34 22.28 -12.37
C GLY A 53 10.85 21.34 -11.25
N LEU A 54 11.63 20.31 -10.90
CA LEU A 54 11.22 19.32 -9.89
C LEU A 54 11.22 19.93 -8.48
N GLY A 55 12.18 20.79 -8.15
CA GLY A 55 12.16 21.55 -6.90
C GLY A 55 10.98 22.51 -6.83
N LEU A 56 10.66 23.19 -7.93
CA LEU A 56 9.49 24.07 -8.02
C LEU A 56 8.17 23.31 -7.88
N CYS A 57 8.04 22.13 -8.50
CA CYS A 57 6.83 21.29 -8.39
C CYS A 57 6.43 20.99 -6.93
N ARG A 58 7.40 20.86 -6.02
CA ARG A 58 7.14 20.61 -4.59
C ARG A 58 6.87 21.86 -3.76
N ARG A 59 7.09 23.06 -4.30
CA ARG A 59 6.98 24.33 -3.57
C ARG A 59 5.92 25.28 -4.15
N THR A 60 5.58 25.14 -5.43
CA THR A 60 4.58 25.97 -6.11
C THR A 60 3.19 25.60 -5.60
N TYR A 61 2.51 26.57 -4.98
CA TYR A 61 1.17 26.34 -4.45
C TYR A 61 0.15 26.08 -5.56
N ALA A 62 -0.87 25.28 -5.26
CA ALA A 62 -2.00 25.02 -6.15
C ALA A 62 -3.33 25.19 -5.40
N ASN A 63 -4.36 25.69 -6.09
CA ASN A 63 -5.72 25.75 -5.57
C ASN A 63 -6.58 24.77 -6.37
N ILE A 64 -7.06 23.70 -5.73
CA ILE A 64 -7.83 22.64 -6.40
C ILE A 64 -9.10 22.39 -5.58
N GLY A 65 -10.27 22.61 -6.18
CA GLY A 65 -11.55 22.42 -5.52
C GLY A 65 -11.74 23.29 -4.26
N GLY A 66 -11.17 24.50 -4.24
CA GLY A 66 -11.20 25.40 -3.08
C GLY A 66 -10.19 25.09 -1.97
N GLN A 67 -9.42 23.99 -2.09
CA GLN A 67 -8.36 23.65 -1.15
C GLN A 67 -7.00 24.13 -1.68
N ARG A 68 -6.22 24.80 -0.82
CA ARG A 68 -4.85 25.23 -1.11
C ARG A 68 -3.83 24.15 -0.73
N PHE A 69 -2.90 23.89 -1.63
CA PHE A 69 -1.80 22.94 -1.47
C PHE A 69 -0.46 23.68 -1.54
N ASN A 70 0.49 23.35 -0.67
CA ASN A 70 1.84 23.93 -0.66
C ASN A 70 2.81 23.13 -1.55
N GLY A 71 2.38 22.76 -2.76
CA GLY A 71 3.10 21.87 -3.67
C GLY A 71 2.33 20.59 -3.99
N ALA A 72 2.77 19.89 -5.04
CA ALA A 72 2.21 18.60 -5.41
C ALA A 72 2.64 17.49 -4.44
N ASN A 73 1.76 16.50 -4.21
CA ASN A 73 2.10 15.31 -3.43
C ASN A 73 3.14 14.45 -4.15
N GLU A 74 3.07 14.39 -5.48
CA GLU A 74 4.04 13.70 -6.33
C GLU A 74 4.38 14.56 -7.54
N CYS A 75 5.63 14.46 -8.00
CA CYS A 75 6.16 15.18 -9.14
C CYS A 75 6.77 14.19 -10.11
N ARG A 76 6.34 14.20 -11.37
CA ARG A 76 6.88 13.33 -12.42
C ARG A 76 7.26 14.14 -13.64
N GLN A 77 8.47 13.92 -14.16
CA GLN A 77 8.88 14.47 -15.45
C GLN A 77 8.03 13.83 -16.57
N ALA A 78 7.44 14.66 -17.45
CA ALA A 78 6.68 14.20 -18.60
C ALA A 78 7.01 15.06 -19.83
N GLY A 79 7.89 14.55 -20.68
CA GLY A 79 8.43 15.32 -21.80
C GLY A 79 9.18 16.57 -21.31
N ARG A 80 8.82 17.74 -21.85
CA ARG A 80 9.38 19.04 -21.44
C ARG A 80 8.70 19.64 -20.20
N GLY A 81 7.60 19.06 -19.73
CA GLY A 81 6.85 19.54 -18.57
C GLY A 81 7.02 18.65 -17.33
N ILE A 82 6.46 19.11 -16.22
CA ILE A 82 6.39 18.33 -14.98
C ILE A 82 4.94 18.18 -14.59
N ILE A 83 4.50 16.95 -14.35
CA ILE A 83 3.15 16.67 -13.87
C ILE A 83 3.20 16.57 -12.35
N GLY A 84 2.41 17.42 -11.70
CA GLY A 84 2.11 17.36 -10.27
C GLY A 84 0.85 16.55 -10.03
N THR A 85 0.90 15.60 -9.09
CA THR A 85 -0.26 14.85 -8.60
C THR A 85 -0.68 15.40 -7.24
N PHE A 86 -1.99 15.61 -7.06
CA PHE A 86 -2.58 16.15 -5.84
C PHE A 86 -3.63 15.18 -5.29
N TYR A 87 -3.68 15.05 -3.96
CA TYR A 87 -4.62 14.21 -3.22
C TYR A 87 -5.63 15.08 -2.50
N VAL A 88 -6.80 15.22 -3.10
CA VAL A 88 -7.86 16.10 -2.62
C VAL A 88 -8.88 15.29 -1.85
N ASN A 89 -9.33 15.83 -0.71
CA ASN A 89 -10.43 15.24 0.04
C ASN A 89 -11.73 15.40 -0.76
N ASP A 90 -12.29 14.30 -1.20
CA ASP A 90 -13.51 14.27 -2.02
C ASP A 90 -14.48 13.25 -1.43
N ARG A 91 -15.56 13.76 -0.81
CA ARG A 91 -16.58 12.93 -0.17
C ARG A 91 -17.39 12.11 -1.18
N THR A 92 -17.33 12.44 -2.47
CA THR A 92 -17.95 11.63 -3.53
C THR A 92 -17.25 10.29 -3.71
N CYS A 93 -16.01 10.13 -3.23
CA CYS A 93 -15.29 8.87 -3.23
C CYS A 93 -15.78 7.94 -2.11
N THR A 94 -16.87 7.20 -2.36
CA THR A 94 -17.51 6.34 -1.34
C THR A 94 -17.19 4.84 -1.48
N ARG A 95 -16.75 4.37 -2.66
CA ARG A 95 -16.37 2.98 -2.95
C ARG A 95 -15.13 2.91 -3.85
N PHE A 96 -14.37 1.81 -3.77
CA PHE A 96 -13.20 1.52 -4.64
C PHE A 96 -13.58 1.20 -6.10
N THR A 97 -14.82 1.41 -6.51
CA THR A 97 -15.37 0.90 -7.78
C THR A 97 -15.02 1.73 -9.02
N ASP A 98 -14.32 2.85 -8.88
CA ASP A 98 -13.98 3.69 -10.03
C ASP A 98 -12.64 3.29 -10.71
N GLN A 99 -12.09 2.10 -10.40
CA GLN A 99 -10.83 1.67 -11.02
C GLN A 99 -10.98 1.00 -12.39
N GLU A 100 -12.20 0.75 -12.89
CA GLU A 100 -12.41 0.27 -14.26
C GLU A 100 -13.78 0.73 -14.78
N ALA A 101 -13.83 1.98 -15.19
CA ALA A 101 -14.62 2.35 -16.34
C ALA A 101 -13.73 3.29 -17.15
N GLU A 102 -12.76 2.71 -17.86
CA GLU A 102 -12.54 3.21 -19.21
C GLU A 102 -13.93 3.40 -19.80
N ALA A 103 -14.24 4.63 -20.19
CA ALA A 103 -15.39 4.88 -21.02
C ALA A 103 -15.16 4.05 -22.29
N VAL A 104 -15.66 2.81 -22.29
CA VAL A 104 -16.04 2.10 -23.50
C VAL A 104 -17.14 2.98 -24.06
N VAL A 105 -16.74 3.97 -24.85
CA VAL A 105 -17.66 4.68 -25.73
C VAL A 105 -18.34 3.57 -26.52
N PRO A 106 -19.68 3.45 -26.49
CA PRO A 106 -20.35 2.48 -27.34
C PRO A 106 -19.96 2.84 -28.77
N VAL A 107 -19.07 2.06 -29.36
CA VAL A 107 -18.78 2.13 -30.78
C VAL A 107 -20.06 1.65 -31.43
N THR A 108 -20.89 2.60 -31.86
CA THR A 108 -22.04 2.30 -32.72
C THR A 108 -21.50 1.66 -33.99
N GLU A 109 -22.13 0.60 -34.48
CA GLU A 109 -21.68 -0.19 -35.64
C GLU A 109 -21.41 0.66 -36.90
N GLU A 110 -21.97 1.87 -36.98
CA GLU A 110 -21.72 2.80 -38.10
C GLU A 110 -20.35 3.50 -38.07
N MET A 111 -19.59 3.46 -36.97
CA MET A 111 -18.21 4.01 -36.93
C MET A 111 -17.12 2.97 -37.22
N VAL A 112 -17.49 1.70 -37.40
CA VAL A 112 -16.54 0.59 -37.63
C VAL A 112 -16.00 0.59 -39.07
N THR A 113 -16.70 1.17 -40.04
CA THR A 113 -16.29 1.14 -41.46
C THR A 113 -15.31 2.23 -41.87
N VAL A 114 -15.06 3.25 -41.05
CA VAL A 114 -14.09 4.32 -41.37
C VAL A 114 -12.71 4.06 -40.74
N ILE A 115 -12.61 3.09 -39.81
CA ILE A 115 -11.35 2.78 -39.11
C ILE A 115 -10.51 1.75 -39.86
N GLU A 116 -11.09 0.92 -40.74
CA GLU A 116 -10.30 -0.05 -41.52
C GLU A 116 -9.44 0.59 -42.62
N GLU A 117 -9.76 1.80 -43.11
CA GLU A 117 -8.96 2.47 -44.15
C GLU A 117 -7.82 3.34 -43.60
N VAL A 118 -7.89 3.78 -42.34
CA VAL A 118 -6.85 4.67 -41.74
C VAL A 118 -5.77 3.89 -41.00
N VAL A 119 -5.99 2.61 -40.68
CA VAL A 119 -5.00 1.75 -39.99
C VAL A 119 -3.96 1.15 -40.95
N ALA A 120 -4.13 1.30 -42.28
CA ALA A 120 -3.18 0.76 -43.25
C ALA A 120 -1.94 1.66 -43.50
N VAL A 121 -1.91 2.88 -42.97
CA VAL A 121 -0.80 3.82 -43.21
C VAL A 121 -0.40 4.54 -41.93
N THR A 122 0.18 3.83 -40.97
CA THR A 122 1.30 4.35 -40.17
C THR A 122 1.93 3.26 -39.32
N GLU A 123 3.22 3.06 -39.60
CA GLU A 123 4.26 2.49 -38.74
C GLU A 123 4.25 0.98 -38.52
N GLU A 124 5.15 0.32 -39.24
CA GLU A 124 6.00 -0.74 -38.68
C GLU A 124 6.72 -0.21 -37.42
N VAL A 125 6.02 -0.05 -36.30
CA VAL A 125 6.66 0.17 -35.01
C VAL A 125 7.33 -1.15 -34.67
N ALA A 126 8.62 -1.27 -35.00
CA ALA A 126 9.43 -2.39 -34.57
C ALA A 126 9.16 -2.64 -33.08
N PRO A 127 8.84 -3.88 -32.66
CA PRO A 127 8.47 -4.16 -31.29
C PRO A 127 9.57 -3.61 -30.38
N VAL A 128 9.22 -2.60 -29.59
CA VAL A 128 10.16 -2.05 -28.62
C VAL A 128 10.38 -3.15 -27.61
N PHE A 129 11.51 -3.86 -27.74
CA PHE A 129 11.96 -4.91 -26.84
C PHE A 129 12.21 -4.31 -25.46
N ALA A 130 11.13 -4.09 -24.71
CA ALA A 130 11.17 -3.55 -23.37
C ALA A 130 11.59 -4.69 -22.42
N PRO A 131 12.65 -4.49 -21.62
CA PRO A 131 13.09 -5.48 -20.65
C PRO A 131 11.95 -5.87 -19.71
N HIS A 132 11.63 -7.15 -19.66
CA HIS A 132 10.53 -7.66 -18.84
C HIS A 132 10.93 -8.94 -18.10
N TRP A 133 10.24 -9.21 -16.99
CA TRP A 133 10.50 -10.40 -16.19
C TRP A 133 9.84 -11.61 -16.85
N GLY A 134 10.60 -12.68 -17.01
CA GLY A 134 10.06 -13.99 -17.35
C GLY A 134 9.36 -14.64 -16.15
N ARG A 135 9.27 -15.97 -16.18
CA ARG A 135 8.63 -16.75 -15.11
C ARG A 135 9.33 -16.53 -13.76
N PHE A 136 8.53 -16.24 -12.74
CA PHE A 136 8.98 -16.16 -11.35
C PHE A 136 9.08 -17.56 -10.73
N HIS A 137 10.25 -17.88 -10.20
CA HIS A 137 10.52 -19.10 -9.45
C HIS A 137 10.45 -18.82 -7.95
N ARG A 138 9.70 -19.67 -7.24
CA ARG A 138 9.56 -19.65 -5.78
C ARG A 138 10.74 -20.41 -5.18
N ASP A 139 11.65 -19.70 -4.52
CA ASP A 139 12.76 -20.34 -3.80
C ASP A 139 12.37 -20.63 -2.33
N GLY A 140 13.37 -20.91 -1.49
CA GLY A 140 13.23 -21.12 -0.05
C GLY A 140 13.00 -19.84 0.76
N CYS A 141 12.63 -20.05 2.03
CA CYS A 141 12.52 -19.00 3.03
C CYS A 141 13.90 -18.42 3.38
N LEU A 142 13.95 -17.12 3.73
CA LEU A 142 15.18 -16.46 4.11
C LEU A 142 15.54 -16.78 5.58
N ARG A 143 16.67 -17.46 5.80
CA ARG A 143 17.13 -17.80 7.17
C ARG A 143 17.33 -16.58 8.07
N LYS A 144 17.78 -15.45 7.50
CA LYS A 144 18.07 -14.20 8.24
C LYS A 144 16.87 -13.25 8.38
N LYS A 145 15.75 -13.50 7.69
CA LYS A 145 14.60 -12.57 7.65
C LYS A 145 13.28 -13.33 7.73
N ARG A 146 12.73 -13.43 8.95
CA ARG A 146 11.45 -14.10 9.23
C ARG A 146 10.31 -13.54 8.38
N GLY A 147 9.42 -14.41 7.90
CA GLY A 147 8.24 -14.01 7.12
C GLY A 147 8.55 -13.55 5.70
N TYR A 148 9.76 -13.81 5.18
CA TYR A 148 10.14 -13.50 3.80
C TYR A 148 10.63 -14.76 3.06
N ARG A 149 10.21 -14.86 1.81
CA ARG A 149 10.65 -15.88 0.86
C ARG A 149 11.43 -15.24 -0.28
N ARG A 150 12.48 -15.92 -0.74
CA ARG A 150 13.21 -15.51 -1.94
C ARG A 150 12.45 -15.94 -3.18
N TRP A 151 12.36 -15.05 -4.16
CA TRP A 151 11.85 -15.32 -5.49
C TRP A 151 12.90 -14.89 -6.51
N THR A 152 13.02 -15.62 -7.62
CA THR A 152 13.94 -15.27 -8.70
C THR A 152 13.22 -15.26 -10.05
N ALA A 153 13.61 -14.36 -10.94
CA ALA A 153 13.12 -14.33 -12.32
C ALA A 153 14.23 -13.90 -13.26
N ARG A 154 14.24 -14.47 -14.47
CA ARG A 154 15.11 -14.02 -15.55
C ARG A 154 14.55 -12.74 -16.14
N LEU A 155 15.41 -11.74 -16.34
CA LEU A 155 15.09 -10.57 -17.14
C LEU A 155 15.35 -10.91 -18.61
N LEU A 156 14.31 -10.77 -19.43
CA LEU A 156 14.34 -10.95 -20.87
C LEU A 156 14.55 -9.60 -21.54
N ASP A 157 14.98 -9.62 -22.80
CA ASP A 157 15.09 -8.43 -23.66
C ASP A 157 15.89 -7.26 -23.06
N VAL A 158 16.98 -7.58 -22.36
CA VAL A 158 17.78 -6.60 -21.61
C VAL A 158 18.54 -5.61 -22.51
N GLY A 159 18.60 -5.87 -23.82
CA GLY A 159 19.41 -5.11 -24.78
C GLY A 159 20.91 -5.23 -24.54
N SER A 160 21.71 -4.55 -25.37
CA SER A 160 23.18 -4.49 -25.26
C SER A 160 23.69 -3.47 -24.22
N GLY A 161 22.80 -2.71 -23.59
CA GLY A 161 23.14 -1.65 -22.64
C GLY A 161 23.61 -2.15 -21.26
N ASN A 162 23.62 -1.23 -20.29
CA ASN A 162 23.97 -1.55 -18.91
C ASN A 162 22.89 -2.43 -18.25
N TRP A 163 23.07 -3.75 -18.39
CA TRP A 163 22.15 -4.77 -17.90
C TRP A 163 21.80 -4.62 -16.41
N ASN A 164 22.75 -4.15 -15.60
CA ASN A 164 22.55 -3.98 -14.17
C ASN A 164 21.62 -2.79 -13.88
N ALA A 165 21.85 -1.66 -14.54
CA ALA A 165 20.98 -0.49 -14.45
C ALA A 165 19.58 -0.75 -15.04
N THR A 166 19.48 -1.58 -16.08
CA THR A 166 18.20 -2.04 -16.63
C THR A 166 17.46 -2.89 -15.60
N CYS A 167 18.13 -3.92 -15.07
CA CYS A 167 17.56 -4.82 -14.06
C CYS A 167 17.06 -4.11 -12.80
N LEU A 168 17.82 -3.14 -12.29
CA LEU A 168 17.43 -2.34 -11.12
C LEU A 168 16.31 -1.34 -11.40
N ARG A 169 15.95 -1.06 -12.66
CA ARG A 169 14.85 -0.16 -13.02
C ARG A 169 13.59 -0.89 -13.45
N THR A 170 13.65 -2.21 -13.68
CA THR A 170 12.47 -2.98 -14.10
C THR A 170 11.60 -3.34 -12.90
N PRO A 171 10.39 -2.77 -12.77
CA PRO A 171 9.49 -3.10 -11.68
C PRO A 171 8.92 -4.52 -11.84
N ALA A 172 8.44 -5.11 -10.74
CA ALA A 172 7.81 -6.43 -10.74
C ALA A 172 6.56 -6.44 -9.87
N THR A 173 5.60 -7.31 -10.21
CA THR A 173 4.47 -7.63 -9.32
C THR A 173 4.49 -9.13 -9.02
N ILE A 174 4.68 -9.50 -7.75
CA ILE A 174 4.75 -10.90 -7.32
C ILE A 174 3.75 -11.13 -6.20
N ARG A 175 2.79 -12.05 -6.39
CA ARG A 175 1.71 -12.32 -5.43
C ARG A 175 0.99 -11.04 -4.96
N ARG A 176 0.63 -10.16 -5.91
CA ARG A 176 -0.02 -8.86 -5.67
C ARG A 176 0.84 -7.83 -4.90
N GLN A 177 2.10 -8.13 -4.57
CA GLN A 177 3.06 -7.16 -4.03
C GLN A 177 3.82 -6.49 -5.17
N LYS A 178 3.77 -5.17 -5.24
CA LYS A 178 4.50 -4.37 -6.23
C LYS A 178 5.91 -4.04 -5.71
N PHE A 179 6.90 -4.22 -6.57
CA PHE A 179 8.30 -3.91 -6.33
C PHE A 179 8.75 -2.89 -7.37
N ALA A 180 9.25 -1.74 -6.91
CA ALA A 180 9.83 -0.74 -7.81
C ALA A 180 11.10 -1.27 -8.49
N HIS A 181 11.84 -2.14 -7.80
CA HIS A 181 13.06 -2.78 -8.28
C HIS A 181 13.30 -4.11 -7.55
N PRO A 182 14.10 -5.04 -8.11
CA PRO A 182 14.56 -6.22 -7.38
C PRO A 182 15.43 -5.83 -6.18
N ALA A 183 15.56 -6.74 -5.22
CA ALA A 183 16.50 -6.57 -4.10
C ALA A 183 17.95 -6.69 -4.59
N HIS A 184 18.21 -7.62 -5.51
CA HIS A 184 19.52 -7.79 -6.14
C HIS A 184 19.39 -8.20 -7.59
N CYS A 185 20.37 -7.81 -8.40
CA CYS A 185 20.56 -8.24 -9.77
C CYS A 185 21.85 -9.04 -9.87
N ARG A 186 21.83 -10.17 -10.59
CA ARG A 186 23.04 -10.97 -10.85
C ARG A 186 23.02 -11.56 -12.25
N LYS A 187 24.20 -11.78 -12.82
CA LYS A 187 24.37 -12.54 -14.05
C LYS A 187 24.76 -13.97 -13.72
N ASN A 188 24.12 -14.96 -14.33
CA ASN A 188 24.55 -16.35 -14.20
C ASN A 188 25.72 -16.66 -15.16
N ARG A 189 26.29 -17.88 -15.09
CA ARG A 189 27.38 -18.30 -15.98
C ARG A 189 27.04 -18.26 -17.48
N LYS A 190 25.76 -18.31 -17.84
CA LYS A 190 25.25 -18.23 -19.23
C LYS A 190 24.97 -16.79 -19.67
N GLY A 191 25.34 -15.79 -18.88
CA GLY A 191 25.08 -14.39 -19.19
C GLY A 191 23.62 -13.94 -19.00
N HIS A 192 22.74 -14.79 -18.46
CA HIS A 192 21.36 -14.38 -18.17
C HIS A 192 21.31 -13.50 -16.93
N VAL A 193 20.53 -12.43 -17.03
CA VAL A 193 20.29 -11.50 -15.92
C VAL A 193 19.15 -12.03 -15.07
N ILE A 194 19.37 -12.18 -13.77
CA ILE A 194 18.42 -12.71 -12.81
C ILE A 194 18.15 -11.64 -11.74
N GLY A 195 16.88 -11.29 -11.57
CA GLY A 195 16.41 -10.48 -10.44
C GLY A 195 16.08 -11.36 -9.25
N VAL A 196 16.46 -10.93 -8.05
CA VAL A 196 16.14 -11.56 -6.78
C VAL A 196 15.18 -10.66 -6.01
N PHE A 197 14.07 -11.22 -5.54
CA PHE A 197 13.02 -10.50 -4.80
C PHE A 197 12.80 -11.15 -3.45
N TYR A 198 12.50 -10.34 -2.43
CA TYR A 198 12.15 -10.81 -1.08
C TYR A 198 10.69 -10.48 -0.82
N VAL A 199 9.85 -11.50 -0.98
CA VAL A 199 8.39 -11.37 -0.93
C VAL A 199 7.92 -11.79 0.45
N ARG A 200 7.03 -11.00 1.07
CA ARG A 200 6.44 -11.36 2.36
C ARG A 200 5.62 -12.64 2.19
N ASP A 201 5.95 -13.67 2.98
CA ASP A 201 5.31 -14.98 2.96
C ASP A 201 5.13 -15.46 4.41
N ARG A 202 3.88 -15.50 4.87
CA ARG A 202 3.54 -15.90 6.25
C ARG A 202 3.83 -17.39 6.52
N THR A 203 4.01 -18.21 5.48
CA THR A 203 4.42 -19.60 5.65
C THR A 203 5.92 -19.73 5.96
N CYS A 204 6.70 -18.65 5.88
CA CYS A 204 8.11 -18.64 6.25
C CYS A 204 8.31 -18.28 7.72
N ARG A 205 7.82 -19.14 8.60
CA ARG A 205 8.10 -19.11 10.05
C ARG A 205 9.37 -19.92 10.34
N ARG A 206 10.10 -19.60 11.42
CA ARG A 206 11.16 -20.53 11.88
C ARG A 206 10.51 -21.75 12.50
N VAL A 207 11.21 -22.89 12.47
CA VAL A 207 10.81 -24.06 13.26
C VAL A 207 10.71 -23.69 14.75
N SER A 208 11.57 -22.80 15.25
CA SER A 208 11.45 -22.26 16.62
C SER A 208 10.12 -21.55 16.89
N ASP A 209 9.52 -20.91 15.88
CA ASP A 209 8.23 -20.21 16.04
C ASP A 209 7.06 -21.21 15.93
N LEU A 210 7.29 -22.39 15.34
CA LEU A 210 6.37 -23.51 15.44
C LEU A 210 6.52 -24.22 16.78
N GLN A 211 7.73 -24.26 17.34
CA GLN A 211 8.00 -24.89 18.63
C GLN A 211 7.44 -24.06 19.79
N GLU A 212 7.56 -22.73 19.74
CA GLU A 212 6.91 -21.81 20.68
C GLU A 212 5.37 -21.82 20.52
N ALA A 213 4.87 -22.00 19.30
CA ALA A 213 3.43 -22.21 19.07
C ALA A 213 2.94 -23.57 19.57
N LEU A 214 3.78 -24.61 19.48
CA LEU A 214 3.47 -25.95 19.99
C LEU A 214 3.59 -26.02 21.51
N GLU A 215 4.53 -25.29 22.12
CA GLU A 215 4.63 -25.13 23.58
C GLU A 215 3.40 -24.41 24.14
N LEU A 216 2.92 -23.36 23.47
CA LEU A 216 1.66 -22.70 23.84
C LEU A 216 0.44 -23.62 23.67
N GLU A 217 0.41 -24.47 22.65
CA GLU A 217 -0.66 -25.47 22.52
C GLU A 217 -0.55 -26.56 23.61
N MET A 218 0.65 -26.96 24.04
CA MET A 218 0.82 -27.90 25.15
C MET A 218 0.39 -27.32 26.51
N GLU A 219 0.62 -26.03 26.77
CA GLU A 219 0.10 -25.38 28.00
C GLU A 219 -1.43 -25.36 28.04
N THR A 220 -2.10 -25.23 26.88
CA THR A 220 -3.57 -25.25 26.83
C THR A 220 -4.18 -26.62 27.15
N VAL A 221 -3.49 -27.72 26.81
CA VAL A 221 -3.97 -29.07 27.13
C VAL A 221 -3.94 -29.32 28.65
N HIS A 222 -2.95 -28.78 29.36
CA HIS A 222 -2.90 -28.89 30.83
C HIS A 222 -4.00 -28.09 31.54
N PHE A 223 -4.46 -26.98 30.96
CA PHE A 223 -5.58 -26.21 31.53
C PHE A 223 -6.93 -26.94 31.37
N GLU A 224 -7.17 -27.61 30.24
CA GLU A 224 -8.40 -28.38 30.05
C GLU A 224 -8.46 -29.60 30.97
N GLU A 225 -7.34 -30.30 31.16
CA GLU A 225 -7.24 -31.44 32.09
C GLU A 225 -7.42 -31.01 33.55
N ALA A 226 -6.85 -29.86 33.94
CA ALA A 226 -7.06 -29.29 35.27
C ALA A 226 -8.51 -28.84 35.52
N ALA A 227 -9.18 -28.26 34.52
CA ALA A 227 -10.58 -27.86 34.63
C ALA A 227 -11.52 -29.07 34.79
N LEU A 228 -11.22 -30.18 34.12
CA LEU A 228 -12.00 -31.41 34.21
C LEU A 228 -11.85 -32.07 35.60
N ASN A 229 -10.63 -32.10 36.15
CA ASN A 229 -10.38 -32.56 37.51
C ASN A 229 -11.08 -31.69 38.57
N LEU A 230 -11.18 -30.37 38.35
CA LEU A 230 -11.89 -29.47 39.26
C LEU A 230 -13.41 -29.69 39.20
N GLN A 231 -13.96 -29.99 38.02
CA GLN A 231 -15.37 -30.34 37.89
C GLN A 231 -15.71 -31.66 38.59
N GLU A 232 -14.86 -32.69 38.48
CA GLU A 232 -15.06 -33.94 39.22
C GLU A 232 -14.99 -33.74 40.74
N ALA A 233 -14.07 -32.89 41.23
CA ALA A 233 -13.98 -32.56 42.65
C ALA A 233 -15.23 -31.81 43.16
N LEU A 234 -15.75 -30.85 42.40
CA LEU A 234 -16.98 -30.13 42.74
C LEU A 234 -18.23 -31.02 42.68
N ALA A 235 -18.30 -31.95 41.72
CA ALA A 235 -19.39 -32.92 41.64
C ALA A 235 -19.45 -33.81 42.89
N PHE A 236 -18.28 -34.21 43.41
CA PHE A 236 -18.18 -34.99 44.64
C PHE A 236 -18.67 -34.22 45.87
N GLU A 237 -18.32 -32.93 46.00
CA GLU A 237 -18.81 -32.11 47.12
C GLU A 237 -20.33 -31.91 47.08
N VAL A 238 -20.92 -31.67 45.89
CA VAL A 238 -22.37 -31.50 45.73
C VAL A 238 -23.13 -32.79 46.09
N GLU A 239 -22.62 -33.95 45.69
CA GLU A 239 -23.23 -35.24 46.04
C GLU A 239 -23.17 -35.50 47.56
N SER A 240 -22.05 -35.15 48.20
CA SER A 240 -21.92 -35.25 49.67
C SER A 240 -22.85 -34.31 50.46
N ALA A 241 -23.20 -33.15 49.89
CA ALA A 241 -24.12 -32.20 50.50
C ALA A 241 -25.59 -32.64 50.39
N LEU A 242 -25.95 -33.35 49.31
CA LEU A 242 -27.30 -33.88 49.09
C LEU A 242 -27.67 -35.01 50.06
N GLU A 243 -26.71 -35.80 50.53
CA GLU A 243 -26.96 -36.85 51.54
C GLU A 243 -27.28 -36.27 52.95
N VAL A 244 -27.07 -34.98 53.19
CA VAL A 244 -27.37 -34.35 54.49
C VAL A 244 -28.85 -33.96 54.61
N GLU A 245 -29.57 -33.78 53.50
CA GLU A 245 -30.98 -33.37 53.53
C GLU A 245 -31.94 -34.55 53.83
N ASP A 246 -31.54 -35.80 53.57
CA ASP A 246 -32.38 -36.98 53.86
C ASP A 246 -32.40 -37.38 55.35
N ALA A 247 -31.59 -36.73 56.20
CA ALA A 247 -31.61 -36.97 57.65
C ALA A 247 -32.53 -36.02 58.43
N VAL A 248 -33.12 -35.01 57.80
CA VAL A 248 -34.05 -34.09 58.46
C VAL A 248 -35.47 -34.59 58.28
N ASN A 249 -35.86 -35.56 59.10
CA ASN A 249 -37.24 -35.96 59.28
C ASN A 249 -37.97 -34.81 60.01
N VAL A 250 -38.47 -33.84 59.25
CA VAL A 250 -39.28 -32.73 59.76
C VAL A 250 -40.65 -33.31 60.11
N ASP A 251 -40.87 -33.57 61.39
CA ASP A 251 -42.20 -33.78 61.95
C ASP A 251 -43.06 -32.54 61.59
N GLU A 252 -44.09 -32.75 60.78
CA GLU A 252 -45.04 -31.75 60.35
C GLU A 252 -45.90 -31.30 61.55
N ASN A 253 -45.38 -30.47 62.45
CA ASN A 253 -46.16 -29.68 63.42
C ASN A 253 -45.25 -28.77 64.24
N GLU A 254 -44.91 -27.58 63.73
CA GLU A 254 -44.94 -26.33 64.51
C GLU A 254 -44.50 -25.17 63.63
N ASP A 255 -45.17 -24.04 63.78
CA ASP A 255 -44.88 -22.76 63.15
C ASP A 255 -43.48 -22.25 63.57
N VAL A 256 -42.43 -22.73 62.91
CA VAL A 256 -41.06 -22.22 63.12
C VAL A 256 -40.80 -21.07 62.16
N ASN A 257 -40.78 -19.86 62.73
CA ASN A 257 -40.40 -18.63 62.05
C ASN A 257 -38.87 -18.64 61.82
N VAL A 258 -38.42 -19.09 60.65
CA VAL A 258 -37.00 -19.12 60.29
C VAL A 258 -36.57 -17.75 59.77
N GLU A 259 -35.83 -17.03 60.59
CA GLU A 259 -35.19 -15.76 60.25
C GLU A 259 -33.89 -16.07 59.47
N PHE A 260 -33.93 -15.94 58.14
CA PHE A 260 -32.73 -16.08 57.30
C PHE A 260 -31.87 -14.82 57.43
N GLU A 261 -30.80 -14.89 58.22
CA GLU A 261 -29.71 -13.91 58.14
C GLU A 261 -28.95 -14.11 56.82
N ALA A 262 -28.96 -13.09 55.97
CA ALA A 262 -28.23 -13.08 54.72
C ALA A 262 -26.73 -13.09 55.00
N VAL A 263 -26.04 -14.12 54.52
CA VAL A 263 -24.57 -14.18 54.54
C VAL A 263 -24.05 -13.39 53.34
N ASP A 264 -23.44 -12.24 53.61
CA ASP A 264 -22.72 -11.44 52.62
C ASP A 264 -21.45 -12.20 52.19
N VAL A 265 -21.42 -12.63 50.92
CA VAL A 265 -20.23 -13.22 50.31
C VAL A 265 -19.42 -12.11 49.64
N GLU A 266 -18.35 -11.67 50.30
CA GLU A 266 -17.35 -10.78 49.70
C GLU A 266 -16.56 -11.54 48.62
N ALA A 267 -16.78 -11.16 47.36
CA ALA A 267 -16.00 -11.62 46.23
C ALA A 267 -14.66 -10.84 46.17
N GLU A 268 -13.58 -11.46 46.64
CA GLU A 268 -12.23 -10.95 46.39
C GLU A 268 -11.87 -11.10 44.90
N ALA A 269 -11.71 -9.96 44.23
CA ALA A 269 -11.20 -9.88 42.88
C ALA A 269 -9.68 -10.11 42.87
N LEU A 270 -9.25 -11.24 42.30
CA LEU A 270 -7.85 -11.51 41.98
C LEU A 270 -7.42 -10.70 40.75
N GLY A 271 -6.30 -9.99 40.89
CA GLY A 271 -5.59 -9.25 39.85
C GLY A 271 -4.59 -10.09 39.06
#